data_AF-A0A924A8D2-F1
#
_entry.id   AF-A0A924A8D2-F1
#
_cell.length_a   1.000
_cell.length_b   1.000
_cell.length_c   1.000
_cell.angle_alpha   90.00
_cell.angle_beta   90.00
_cell.angle_gamma   90.00
#
_symmetry.space_group_name_H-M   'P 1'
#
loop_
_entity.id
_entity.type
_entity.pdbx_description
1 polymer ?
#
loop_
_entity_poly.entity_id
_entity_poly.type
_entity_poly.pdbx_seq_one_letter_code
_entity_poly.pdbx_strand_id
1 'polypeptide(L)'
;YKKLTFSALYSYTASTFADALNTVVPPKTTGAIGLVPAYGLLDLNTSIKFSKMIDMRFNLSNVTNKQYFTKRPTFYPGPGVWPSDGRNGSVTLAIKL
;
A
#
# COMPACT_ATOMS: atom_id res chain seq x y z
N TYR A 1 -30.21 16.00 0.66
CA TYR A 1 -29.36 15.42 1.72
C TYR A 1 -27.99 15.13 1.15
N LYS A 2 -26.97 15.90 1.58
CA LYS A 2 -25.57 15.59 1.29
C LYS A 2 -25.17 14.41 2.17
N LYS A 3 -24.83 13.26 1.57
CA LYS A 3 -24.33 12.10 2.32
C LYS A 3 -22.81 12.10 2.23
N LEU A 4 -22.17 12.33 3.36
CA LEU A 4 -20.73 12.18 3.52
C LEU A 4 -20.46 10.83 4.18
N THR A 5 -19.63 10.02 3.53
CA THR A 5 -19.13 8.75 4.06
C THR A 5 -17.62 8.87 4.20
N PHE A 6 -17.12 8.49 5.37
CA PHE A 6 -15.70 8.44 5.65
C PHE A 6 -15.37 7.05 6.16
N SER A 7 -14.27 6.48 5.65
CA SER A 7 -13.75 5.17 6.02
C SER A 7 -12.25 5.25 6.20
N ALA A 8 -11.75 4.67 7.30
CA ALA A 8 -10.34 4.47 7.55
C ALA A 8 -10.06 2.97 7.65
N LEU A 9 -9.02 2.51 6.97
CA LEU A 9 -8.58 1.11 7.00
C LEU A 9 -7.13 1.07 7.46
N TYR A 10 -6.87 0.32 8.53
CA TYR A 10 -5.51 0.00 8.95
C TYR A 10 -5.21 -1.46 8.60
N SER A 11 -4.19 -1.65 7.75
CA SER A 11 -3.73 -2.96 7.29
C SER A 11 -2.36 -3.27 7.87
N TYR A 12 -2.20 -4.41 8.51
CA TYR A 12 -0.93 -4.84 9.11
C TYR A 12 -0.49 -6.19 8.56
N THR A 13 0.76 -6.25 8.08
CA THR A 13 1.42 -7.46 7.61
C THR A 13 2.62 -7.73 8.49
N ALA A 14 2.64 -8.91 9.12
CA ALA A 14 3.78 -9.36 9.92
C ALA A 14 5.02 -9.64 9.05
N SER A 15 6.18 -9.80 9.69
CA SER A 15 7.42 -10.07 8.97
C SER A 15 7.37 -11.43 8.28
N THR A 16 7.96 -11.50 7.09
CA THR A 16 8.02 -12.72 6.27
C THR A 16 9.43 -12.95 5.75
N PHE A 17 9.75 -14.18 5.37
CA PHE A 17 11.04 -14.52 4.76
C PHE A 17 10.91 -14.57 3.24
N ALA A 18 11.90 -14.02 2.53
CA ALA A 18 11.95 -14.05 1.07
C ALA A 18 12.55 -15.34 0.50
N ASP A 19 13.05 -16.23 1.36
CA ASP A 19 13.75 -17.47 1.02
C ASP A 19 13.25 -18.67 1.85
N ALA A 20 13.41 -19.87 1.30
CA ALA A 20 12.98 -21.11 1.96
C ALA A 20 13.82 -21.48 3.20
N LEU A 21 15.02 -20.89 3.35
CA LEU A 21 15.92 -21.16 4.47
C LEU A 21 15.68 -20.23 5.67
N ASN A 22 14.67 -19.34 5.60
CA ASN A 22 14.36 -18.37 6.64
C ASN A 22 15.57 -17.51 7.05
N THR A 23 16.31 -17.01 6.06
CA THR A 23 17.48 -16.17 6.29
C THR A 23 17.06 -14.87 6.98
N VAL A 24 17.64 -14.54 8.14
CA VAL A 24 17.32 -13.27 8.84
C VAL A 24 18.14 -12.12 8.26
N VAL A 25 19.46 -12.30 8.23
CA VAL A 25 20.41 -11.29 7.76
C VAL A 25 20.75 -11.57 6.30
N PRO A 26 20.42 -10.66 5.35
CA PRO A 26 20.81 -10.84 3.96
C PRO A 26 22.34 -10.91 3.82
N PRO A 27 22.88 -11.80 2.97
CA PRO A 27 24.31 -11.81 2.66
C PRO A 27 24.76 -10.48 2.06
N LYS A 28 26.02 -10.08 2.33
CA LYS A 28 26.61 -8.86 1.74
C LYS A 28 26.68 -8.89 0.21
N THR A 29 26.57 -10.08 -0.39
CA THR A 29 26.60 -10.30 -1.83
C THR A 29 25.27 -10.04 -2.53
N THR A 30 24.13 -10.05 -1.80
CA THR A 30 22.81 -9.85 -2.42
C THR A 30 21.73 -9.39 -1.42
N GLY A 31 20.95 -8.38 -1.80
CA GLY A 31 19.77 -7.93 -1.06
C GLY A 31 18.47 -8.68 -1.41
N ALA A 32 18.56 -9.72 -2.25
CA ALA A 32 17.41 -10.44 -2.78
C ALA A 32 16.87 -11.56 -1.86
N ILE A 33 17.58 -11.92 -0.79
CA ILE A 33 17.11 -12.91 0.18
C ILE A 33 17.04 -12.30 1.57
N GLY A 34 16.34 -12.94 2.49
CA GLY A 34 16.29 -12.52 3.89
C GLY A 34 14.93 -11.99 4.37
N LEU A 35 14.92 -11.46 5.60
CA LEU A 35 13.69 -10.99 6.26
C LEU A 35 13.10 -9.74 5.58
N VAL A 36 11.81 -9.82 5.24
CA VAL A 36 10.94 -8.70 4.89
C VAL A 36 10.30 -8.19 6.19
N PRO A 37 10.60 -6.96 6.63
CA PRO A 37 10.07 -6.39 7.86
C PRO A 37 8.55 -6.29 7.85
N ALA A 38 7.95 -6.34 9.04
CA ALA A 38 6.54 -6.05 9.21
C ALA A 38 6.24 -4.60 8.81
N TYR A 39 5.07 -4.37 8.22
CA TYR A 39 4.62 -3.03 7.87
C TYR A 39 3.13 -2.87 8.17
N GLY A 40 2.75 -1.64 8.51
CA GLY A 40 1.38 -1.23 8.73
C GLY A 40 1.08 -0.03 7.85
N LEU A 41 -0.05 -0.07 7.14
CA LEU A 41 -0.52 0.99 6.27
C LEU A 41 -1.87 1.50 6.77
N LEU A 42 -2.04 2.81 6.71
CA LEU A 42 -3.31 3.47 6.97
C LEU A 42 -3.82 4.06 5.67
N ASP A 43 -5.01 3.65 5.25
CA ASP A 43 -5.69 4.12 4.06
C ASP A 43 -6.98 4.85 4.46
N LEU A 44 -7.28 5.95 3.79
CA LEU A 44 -8.46 6.78 4.02
C LEU A 44 -9.28 6.89 2.74
N ASN A 45 -10.58 6.65 2.86
CA ASN A 45 -11.52 6.77 1.76
C ASN A 45 -12.68 7.67 2.18
N THR A 46 -12.96 8.71 1.39
CA THR A 46 -14.05 9.66 1.63
C THR A 46 -14.94 9.71 0.39
N SER A 47 -16.25 9.57 0.56
CA SER A 47 -17.24 9.76 -0.50
C SER A 47 -18.21 10.86 -0.11
N ILE A 48 -18.43 11.79 -1.03
CA ILE A 48 -19.32 12.93 -0.87
C ILE A 48 -20.35 12.87 -1.98
N LYS A 49 -21.60 12.59 -1.61
CA LYS A 49 -22.74 12.64 -2.53
C LYS A 49 -23.35 14.03 -2.49
N PHE A 50 -23.10 14.80 -3.54
CA PHE A 50 -23.64 16.16 -3.71
C PHE A 50 -25.12 16.11 -4.11
N SER A 51 -25.50 15.17 -4.99
CA SER A 51 -26.87 14.95 -5.44
C SER A 51 -27.10 13.47 -5.76
N LYS A 52 -28.30 13.09 -6.22
CA LYS A 52 -28.54 11.72 -6.74
C LYS A 52 -27.70 11.43 -7.99
N MET A 53 -27.27 12.48 -8.69
CA MET A 53 -26.54 12.42 -9.95
C MET A 53 -25.02 12.53 -9.74
N ILE A 54 -24.54 13.23 -8.70
CA ILE A 54 -23.10 13.51 -8.53
C ILE A 54 -22.57 12.91 -7.23
N ASP A 55 -21.59 12.00 -7.35
CA ASP A 55 -20.81 11.39 -6.26
C ASP A 55 -19.32 11.65 -6.50
N MET A 56 -18.64 12.19 -5.49
CA MET A 56 -17.21 12.45 -5.53
C MET A 56 -16.52 11.56 -4.48
N ARG A 57 -15.47 10.86 -4.88
CA ARG A 57 -14.71 9.96 -4.01
C ARG A 57 -13.26 10.38 -3.97
N PHE A 58 -12.69 10.34 -2.78
CA PHE A 58 -11.28 10.61 -2.50
C PHE A 58 -10.73 9.37 -1.82
N ASN A 59 -9.68 8.80 -2.38
CA ASN A 59 -8.97 7.68 -1.77
C ASN A 59 -7.53 8.11 -1.54
N LEU A 60 -7.00 7.88 -0.35
CA LEU A 60 -5.64 8.19 0.03
C LEU A 60 -5.03 6.94 0.65
N SER A 61 -4.04 6.35 -0.02
CA SER A 61 -3.34 5.16 0.46
C SER A 61 -2.04 5.56 1.14
N ASN A 62 -1.63 4.78 2.15
CA ASN A 62 -0.40 5.00 2.91
C ASN A 62 -0.27 6.44 3.46
N VAL A 63 -1.28 6.89 4.21
CA VAL A 63 -1.40 8.26 4.73
C VAL A 63 -0.19 8.68 5.57
N THR A 64 0.37 7.74 6.34
CA THR A 64 1.55 7.94 7.19
C THR A 64 2.86 7.97 6.41
N ASN A 65 2.83 7.79 5.08
CA ASN A 65 3.98 7.74 4.20
C ASN A 65 5.06 6.75 4.68
N LYS A 66 4.63 5.59 5.15
CA LYS A 66 5.51 4.53 5.60
C LYS A 66 6.28 3.98 4.40
N GLN A 67 7.61 3.99 4.50
CA GLN A 67 8.46 3.30 3.52
C GLN A 67 8.47 1.80 3.84
N TYR A 68 8.12 0.98 2.87
CA TYR A 68 8.05 -0.46 3.01
C TYR A 68 8.37 -1.17 1.69
N PHE A 69 8.61 -2.46 1.76
CA PHE A 69 8.74 -3.34 0.61
C PHE A 69 8.03 -4.65 0.93
N THR A 70 7.46 -5.28 -0.09
CA THR A 70 6.70 -6.53 0.06
C THR A 70 7.48 -7.74 -0.41
N LYS A 71 8.49 -7.54 -1.27
CA LYS A 71 9.20 -8.61 -1.95
C LYS A 71 10.67 -8.29 -2.12
N ARG A 72 11.47 -9.35 -2.13
CA ARG A 72 12.87 -9.36 -2.54
C ARG A 72 13.03 -10.35 -3.69
N PRO A 73 12.76 -9.96 -4.95
CA PRO A 73 12.89 -10.89 -6.07
C PRO A 73 14.35 -11.19 -6.37
N THR A 74 14.60 -12.42 -6.83
CA THR A 74 15.90 -12.87 -7.35
C THR A 74 15.99 -12.79 -8.88
N PHE A 75 14.88 -12.44 -9.54
CA PHE A 75 14.70 -12.44 -10.99
C PHE A 75 14.61 -11.02 -11.58
N TYR A 76 14.61 -10.94 -12.92
CA TYR A 76 14.58 -9.70 -13.72
C TYR A 76 13.40 -8.77 -13.33
N PRO A 77 13.51 -7.42 -13.40
CA PRO A 77 14.60 -6.59 -13.95
C PRO A 77 15.90 -6.51 -13.14
N GLY A 78 15.92 -6.98 -11.89
CA GLY A 78 17.15 -7.03 -11.10
C GLY A 78 16.91 -7.55 -9.69
N PRO A 79 17.82 -8.40 -9.17
CA PRO A 79 17.71 -8.91 -7.81
C PRO A 79 17.86 -7.78 -6.78
N GLY A 80 17.04 -7.78 -5.73
CA GLY A 80 17.15 -6.80 -4.65
C GLY A 80 15.86 -6.53 -3.90
N VAL A 81 15.81 -5.36 -3.25
CA VAL A 81 14.64 -4.88 -2.52
C VAL A 81 13.83 -3.96 -3.42
N TRP A 82 12.57 -4.27 -3.65
CA TRP A 82 11.69 -3.41 -4.44
C TRP A 82 10.82 -2.55 -3.51
N PRO A 83 11.02 -1.23 -3.50
CA PRO A 83 10.19 -0.34 -2.69
C PRO A 83 8.74 -0.45 -3.15
N SER A 84 7.83 -0.48 -2.19
CA SER A 84 6.40 -0.37 -2.48
C SER A 84 6.01 1.10 -2.58
N ASP A 85 4.80 1.34 -3.10
CA ASP A 85 4.32 2.70 -3.31
C ASP A 85 4.29 3.48 -1.99
N GLY A 86 4.80 4.71 -2.06
CA GLY A 86 4.67 5.67 -0.96
C GLY A 86 3.22 6.13 -0.80
N ARG A 87 3.05 7.28 -0.14
CA ARG A 87 1.72 7.92 -0.06
C ARG A 87 1.20 8.25 -1.46
N ASN A 88 0.02 7.73 -1.81
CA ASN A 88 -0.66 8.01 -3.07
C ASN A 88 -2.12 8.37 -2.82
N GLY A 89 -2.75 9.03 -3.79
CA GLY A 89 -4.16 9.37 -3.69
C GLY A 89 -4.82 9.48 -5.06
N SER A 90 -6.14 9.28 -5.07
CA SER A 90 -6.99 9.39 -6.24
C SER A 90 -8.27 10.14 -5.91
N VAL A 91 -8.79 10.85 -6.91
CA VAL A 91 -10.09 11.51 -6.85
C VAL A 91 -10.93 10.99 -8.00
N THR A 92 -12.16 10.60 -7.72
CA THR A 92 -13.11 10.08 -8.71
C THR A 92 -14.38 10.91 -8.68
N LEU A 93 -14.81 11.40 -9.85
CA LEU A 93 -16.10 12.04 -10.03
C LEU A 93 -17.01 11.08 -10.80
N ALA A 94 -18.14 10.69 -10.19
CA ALA A 94 -19.15 9.85 -10.80
C ALA A 94 -20.42 10.67 -11.07
N ILE A 95 -20.83 10.69 -12.35
CA ILE A 95 -22.05 11.36 -12.81
C ILE A 95 -23.03 10.27 -13.27
N LYS A 96 -24.22 10.25 -12.69
CA LYS A 96 -25.35 9.43 -13.11
C LYS A 96 -26.32 10.31 -13.88
N LEU A 97 -26.57 9.94 -15.13
CA LEU A 97 -27.56 10.55 -16.03
C LEU A 97 -28.95 9.99 -15.76
#